data_AF-A0AAW2PJX4-F1
#
_entry.id   AF-A0AAW2PJX4-F1
#
_cell.length_a   1.000
_cell.length_b   1.000
_cell.length_c   1.000
_cell.angle_alpha   90.00
_cell.angle_beta   90.00
_cell.angle_gamma   90.00
#
_symmetry.space_group_name_H-M   'P 1'
#
loop_
_entity.id
_entity.type
_entity.pdbx_description
1 polymer ?
#
loop_
_entity_poly.entity_id
_entity_poly.type
_entity_poly.pdbx_seq_one_letter_code
_entity_poly.pdbx_strand_id
1 'polypeptide(L)'
;MPRTIKFVIFLQDGRKISVGDCALFKPPQDSPPFIGLIRWLTSRKDNNLHLGVNWLYRPAELKLGKGSLLDSAPNEIFYSFHKDEIPAASVLHPCKVAFLPRGAELPTGTSSFVCRRVYDIENKCLWWLTDQDYINELQEEVDQLLYKTRSEMHGMLQPGGRSPKQVNGPNSLSQLKPGSDHVQNSGTSFPSQVKGKKRERGDHTADPVKRDRSSRTEDGDSAQYKAESSLKSDIARITEKGGVVDLEGVERLVQLMQSDRAERKMDLTSRLTLAGVIAATEKVECLQRFVQLRGLPVLDEWLQDIHKGKVGSGNSSKDCDKSVEEFLLVLLRALDKLPVNLHAFKCAILADL
;
A
#
# COMPACT_ATOMS: atom_id res chain seq x y z
N MET A 1 19.29 -0.44 0.59
CA MET A 1 18.09 -0.87 -0.17
C MET A 1 16.98 -1.14 0.84
N PRO A 2 15.90 -0.34 0.89
CA PRO A 2 14.82 -0.58 1.84
C PRO A 2 14.14 -1.92 1.52
N ARG A 3 14.12 -2.84 2.49
CA ARG A 3 13.37 -4.10 2.37
C ARG A 3 11.87 -3.78 2.29
N THR A 4 11.12 -4.52 1.46
CA THR A 4 9.67 -4.33 1.30
C THR A 4 8.98 -4.36 2.66
N ILE A 5 8.42 -3.23 3.10
CA ILE A 5 7.64 -3.15 4.33
C ILE A 5 6.37 -3.97 4.11
N LYS A 6 6.34 -5.20 4.64
CA LYS A 6 5.11 -5.97 4.75
C LYS A 6 4.22 -5.25 5.76
N PHE A 7 3.22 -4.53 5.25
CA PHE A 7 2.17 -3.93 6.07
C PHE A 7 1.31 -5.06 6.67
N VAL A 8 1.80 -5.66 7.75
CA VAL A 8 1.01 -6.58 8.56
C VAL A 8 0.16 -5.72 9.49
N ILE A 9 -1.15 -5.93 9.41
CA ILE A 9 -2.17 -5.10 10.07
C ILE A 9 -3.13 -6.02 10.80
N PHE A 10 -3.60 -5.59 11.96
CA PHE A 10 -4.66 -6.25 12.71
C PHE A 10 -5.73 -5.25 13.16
N LEU A 11 -6.88 -5.78 13.57
CA LEU A 11 -7.97 -5.02 14.18
C LEU A 11 -8.02 -5.34 15.67
N GLN A 12 -7.87 -4.33 16.51
CA GLN A 12 -8.05 -4.41 17.96
C GLN A 12 -9.16 -3.43 18.34
N ASP A 13 -10.25 -3.94 18.91
CA ASP A 13 -11.42 -3.16 19.34
C ASP A 13 -11.95 -2.21 18.25
N GLY A 14 -12.01 -2.72 17.01
CA GLY A 14 -12.42 -1.98 15.81
C GLY A 14 -11.37 -1.02 15.23
N ARG A 15 -10.21 -0.83 15.89
CA ARG A 15 -9.14 0.05 15.43
C ARG A 15 -8.11 -0.71 14.58
N LYS A 16 -7.72 -0.11 13.45
CA LYS A 16 -6.64 -0.59 12.56
C LYS A 16 -5.28 -0.28 13.18
N ILE A 17 -4.43 -1.30 13.35
CA ILE A 17 -3.09 -1.18 13.97
C ILE A 17 -2.08 -1.97 13.12
N SER A 18 -0.93 -1.36 12.82
CA SER A 18 0.05 -1.90 11.87
C SER A 18 1.45 -2.09 12.50
N VAL A 19 2.28 -2.92 11.86
CA VAL A 19 3.73 -2.91 12.13
C VAL A 19 4.31 -1.52 11.84
N GLY A 20 5.13 -1.03 12.77
CA GLY A 20 5.70 0.31 12.75
C GLY A 20 4.82 1.38 13.41
N ASP A 21 3.62 1.05 13.89
CA ASP A 21 2.80 1.96 14.68
C ASP A 21 3.13 1.85 16.18
N CYS A 22 2.90 2.95 16.91
CA CYS A 22 3.03 2.97 18.36
C CYS A 22 1.67 2.79 19.04
N ALA A 23 1.64 2.18 20.22
CA ALA A 23 0.43 2.01 21.01
C ALA A 23 0.69 2.11 22.53
N LEU A 24 -0.41 2.30 23.26
CA LEU A 24 -0.49 2.15 24.70
C LEU A 24 -0.85 0.70 25.05
N PHE A 25 -0.15 0.13 26.02
CA PHE A 25 -0.29 -1.27 26.43
C PHE A 25 -0.71 -1.39 27.90
N LYS A 26 -1.43 -2.45 28.22
CA LYS A 26 -1.96 -2.73 29.56
C LYS A 26 -0.82 -2.96 30.56
N PRO A 27 -0.77 -2.17 31.66
CA PRO A 27 0.22 -2.36 32.72
C PRO A 27 -0.14 -3.56 33.61
N PRO A 28 0.81 -4.08 34.43
CA PRO A 28 0.55 -5.19 35.36
C PRO A 28 -0.47 -4.79 36.43
N GLN A 29 -0.20 -3.72 37.18
CA GLN A 29 -1.10 -3.11 38.16
C GLN A 29 -0.60 -1.69 38.53
N ASP A 30 -1.52 -0.76 38.82
CA ASP A 30 -1.31 0.57 39.43
C ASP A 30 -0.17 1.45 38.87
N SER A 31 0.17 1.28 37.58
CA SER A 31 1.11 2.12 36.83
C SER A 31 0.43 2.75 35.60
N PRO A 32 0.97 3.82 35.00
CA PRO A 32 0.48 4.31 33.71
C PRO A 32 0.64 3.23 32.62
N PRO A 33 -0.17 3.27 31.55
CA PRO A 33 0.02 2.40 30.39
C PRO A 33 1.42 2.55 29.79
N PHE A 34 2.06 1.43 29.49
CA PHE A 34 3.34 1.41 28.78
C PHE A 34 3.16 1.91 27.34
N ILE A 35 4.21 2.49 26.76
CA ILE A 35 4.23 2.92 25.36
C ILE A 35 5.16 1.99 24.60
N GLY A 36 4.70 1.42 23.49
CA GLY A 36 5.49 0.47 22.69
C GLY A 36 5.37 0.73 21.20
N LEU A 37 6.46 0.51 20.46
CA LEU A 37 6.51 0.48 19.00
C LEU A 37 6.36 -0.98 18.55
N ILE A 38 5.34 -1.26 17.72
CA ILE A 38 5.08 -2.62 17.21
C ILE A 38 6.09 -2.93 16.08
N ARG A 39 6.89 -3.98 16.23
CA ARG A 39 7.95 -4.35 15.28
C ARG A 39 7.63 -5.60 14.46
N TRP A 40 6.91 -6.57 15.02
CA TRP A 40 6.43 -7.76 14.30
C TRP A 40 5.15 -8.32 14.95
N LEU A 41 4.48 -9.24 14.24
CA LEU A 41 3.38 -10.04 14.78
C LEU A 41 3.73 -11.53 14.67
N THR A 42 3.40 -12.28 15.72
CA THR A 42 3.60 -13.74 15.83
C THR A 42 2.25 -14.39 16.14
N SER A 43 1.93 -15.54 15.55
CA SER A 43 0.80 -16.36 15.99
C SER A 43 1.32 -17.57 16.76
N ARG A 44 0.87 -17.72 18.01
CA ARG A 44 1.26 -18.86 18.86
C ARG A 44 0.30 -20.05 18.65
N LYS A 45 0.72 -21.25 19.07
CA LYS A 45 0.02 -22.54 18.82
C LYS A 45 -1.40 -22.62 19.40
N ASP A 46 -1.66 -21.83 20.44
CA ASP A 46 -2.95 -21.61 21.10
C ASP A 46 -3.89 -20.67 20.32
N ASN A 47 -3.52 -20.32 19.08
CA ASN A 47 -4.27 -19.45 18.18
C ASN A 47 -4.31 -17.96 18.65
N ASN A 48 -3.52 -17.61 19.67
CA ASN A 48 -3.42 -16.26 20.22
C ASN A 48 -2.37 -15.43 19.47
N LEU A 49 -2.78 -14.22 19.06
CA LEU A 49 -1.92 -13.24 18.41
C LEU A 49 -1.00 -12.60 19.46
N HIS A 50 0.29 -12.57 19.15
CA HIS A 50 1.32 -11.92 19.94
C HIS A 50 2.01 -10.83 19.10
N LEU A 51 2.55 -9.82 19.77
CA LEU A 51 3.23 -8.65 19.21
C LEU A 51 4.67 -8.62 19.72
N GLY A 52 5.62 -8.51 18.81
CA GLY A 52 6.95 -8.04 19.16
C GLY A 52 6.95 -6.53 19.29
N VAL A 53 7.33 -6.02 20.45
CA VAL A 53 7.34 -4.58 20.76
C VAL A 53 8.72 -4.12 21.23
N ASN A 54 9.15 -2.95 20.75
CA ASN A 54 10.24 -2.20 21.38
C ASN A 54 9.63 -1.15 22.32
N TRP A 55 10.09 -1.08 23.56
CA TRP A 55 9.49 -0.21 24.57
C TRP A 55 9.97 1.25 24.50
N LEU A 56 9.09 2.17 24.89
CA LEU A 56 9.38 3.59 25.06
C LEU A 56 9.03 4.02 26.49
N TYR A 57 10.01 4.60 27.18
CA TYR A 57 9.96 4.92 28.60
C TYR A 57 9.63 6.40 28.85
N ARG A 58 8.94 6.69 29.94
CA ARG A 58 8.69 8.06 30.46
C ARG A 58 9.88 8.54 31.31
N PRO A 59 10.07 9.85 31.51
CA PRO A 59 11.13 10.38 32.38
C PRO A 59 11.16 9.75 33.79
N ALA A 60 9.99 9.48 34.38
CA ALA A 60 9.83 8.89 35.70
C ALA A 60 10.13 7.37 35.77
N GLU A 61 10.31 6.70 34.62
CA GLU A 61 10.56 5.26 34.53
C GLU A 61 12.06 4.95 34.35
N LEU A 62 12.87 5.96 34.02
CA LEU A 62 14.30 5.82 33.74
C LEU A 62 15.13 5.59 35.01
N LYS A 63 15.96 4.55 34.99
CA LYS A 63 16.90 4.22 36.09
C LYS A 63 18.31 4.69 35.75
N LEU A 64 18.48 6.00 35.57
CA LEU A 64 19.76 6.61 35.19
C LEU A 64 20.82 6.56 36.31
N GLY A 65 22.08 6.81 35.95
CA GLY A 65 23.18 6.94 36.91
C GLY A 65 22.99 8.09 37.93
N LYS A 66 23.49 7.90 39.16
CA LYS A 66 23.37 8.88 40.26
C LYS A 66 23.83 10.28 39.83
N GLY A 67 22.98 11.29 40.07
CA GLY A 67 23.30 12.70 39.81
C GLY A 67 22.82 13.24 38.46
N SER A 68 22.20 12.42 37.60
CA SER A 68 21.60 12.87 36.34
C SER A 68 20.25 13.59 36.58
N LEU A 69 20.27 14.93 36.56
CA LEU A 69 19.05 15.74 36.56
C LEU A 69 18.53 15.85 35.12
N LEU A 70 17.41 15.17 34.84
CA LEU A 70 16.92 15.01 33.49
C LEU A 70 15.91 16.09 33.10
N ASP A 71 16.41 17.17 32.48
CA ASP A 71 15.54 18.07 31.74
C ASP A 71 14.87 17.32 30.58
N SER A 72 13.53 17.38 30.56
CA SER A 72 12.64 16.61 29.67
C SER A 72 11.54 17.54 29.19
N ALA A 73 11.36 17.63 27.88
CA ALA A 73 10.27 18.43 27.34
C ALA A 73 8.89 17.83 27.71
N PRO A 74 7.81 18.63 27.75
CA PRO A 74 6.45 18.11 27.89
C PRO A 74 6.16 17.04 26.83
N ASN A 75 5.62 15.91 27.27
CA ASN A 75 5.38 14.70 26.46
C ASN A 75 6.64 14.05 25.84
N GLU A 76 7.85 14.34 26.33
CA GLU A 76 9.05 13.62 25.92
C GLU A 76 9.06 12.19 26.48
N ILE A 77 9.45 11.23 25.63
CA ILE A 77 9.64 9.81 25.96
C ILE A 77 10.91 9.28 25.29
N PHE A 78 11.41 8.16 25.79
CA PHE A 78 12.72 7.61 25.46
C PHE A 78 12.58 6.22 24.87
N TYR A 79 12.84 6.12 23.57
CA TYR A 79 12.79 4.85 22.86
C TYR A 79 13.92 3.92 23.31
N SER A 80 13.67 2.61 23.38
CA SER A 80 14.70 1.63 23.75
C SER A 80 14.67 0.43 22.80
N PHE A 81 15.82 -0.25 22.70
CA PHE A 81 15.93 -1.52 21.99
C PHE A 81 15.45 -2.73 22.83
N HIS A 82 14.98 -2.50 24.06
CA HIS A 82 14.33 -3.51 24.90
C HIS A 82 13.10 -4.09 24.22
N LYS A 83 13.13 -5.41 24.00
CA LYS A 83 12.19 -6.17 23.16
C LYS A 83 11.46 -7.24 23.98
N ASP A 84 10.13 -7.20 23.94
CA ASP A 84 9.27 -8.25 24.50
C ASP A 84 8.31 -8.81 23.43
N GLU A 85 7.86 -10.05 23.64
CA GLU A 85 6.71 -10.62 22.94
C GLU A 85 5.51 -10.68 23.88
N ILE A 86 4.43 -9.95 23.56
CA ILE A 86 3.25 -9.79 24.41
C ILE A 86 1.95 -10.13 23.67
N PRO A 87 0.88 -10.60 24.34
CA PRO A 87 -0.41 -10.84 23.69
C PRO A 87 -1.00 -9.56 23.07
N ALA A 88 -1.52 -9.63 21.85
CA ALA A 88 -2.06 -8.45 21.15
C ALA A 88 -3.27 -7.81 21.85
N ALA A 89 -4.04 -8.61 22.60
CA ALA A 89 -5.11 -8.15 23.48
C ALA A 89 -4.63 -7.27 24.66
N SER A 90 -3.32 -7.07 24.81
CA SER A 90 -2.74 -6.11 25.76
C SER A 90 -2.76 -4.66 25.22
N VAL A 91 -3.06 -4.44 23.94
CA VAL A 91 -3.13 -3.10 23.34
C VAL A 91 -4.40 -2.39 23.78
N LEU A 92 -4.28 -1.18 24.33
CA LEU A 92 -5.40 -0.35 24.78
C LEU A 92 -5.82 0.70 23.74
N HIS A 93 -4.84 1.38 23.13
CA HIS A 93 -5.10 2.45 22.16
C HIS A 93 -3.85 2.71 21.28
N PRO A 94 -3.97 2.89 19.95
CA PRO A 94 -2.86 3.39 19.13
C PRO A 94 -2.50 4.83 19.53
N CYS A 95 -1.21 5.20 19.49
CA CYS A 95 -0.74 6.54 19.85
C CYS A 95 0.28 7.07 18.85
N LYS A 96 0.37 8.40 18.69
CA LYS A 96 1.41 9.03 17.86
C LYS A 96 2.64 9.38 18.69
N VAL A 97 3.79 8.95 18.19
CA VAL A 97 5.13 9.30 18.68
C VAL A 97 5.87 9.92 17.50
N ALA A 98 6.43 11.11 17.69
CA ALA A 98 7.28 11.77 16.72
C ALA A 98 8.76 11.52 17.10
N PHE A 99 9.47 10.75 16.27
CA PHE A 99 10.90 10.55 16.40
C PHE A 99 11.63 11.71 15.70
N LEU A 100 12.28 12.57 16.47
CA LEU A 100 12.85 13.84 16.01
C LEU A 100 14.36 13.90 16.27
N PRO A 101 15.17 14.46 15.35
CA PRO A 101 16.59 14.69 15.59
C PRO A 101 16.81 15.77 16.67
N ARG A 102 18.05 15.85 17.18
CA ARG A 102 18.46 16.88 18.15
C ARG A 102 18.13 18.29 17.61
N GLY A 103 17.45 19.11 18.40
CA GLY A 103 17.05 20.47 18.03
C GLY A 103 15.80 20.60 17.15
N ALA A 104 15.17 19.52 16.70
CA ALA A 104 13.90 19.60 15.97
C ALA A 104 12.68 19.71 16.91
N GLU A 105 11.69 20.48 16.47
CA GLU A 105 10.43 20.72 17.18
C GLU A 105 9.24 20.09 16.44
N LEU A 106 8.13 19.93 17.17
CA LEU A 106 6.88 19.37 16.66
C LEU A 106 5.97 20.52 16.17
N PRO A 107 5.27 20.40 15.02
CA PRO A 107 4.43 21.48 14.51
C PRO A 107 3.31 21.86 15.49
N THR A 108 3.12 23.16 15.70
CA THR A 108 2.16 23.72 16.66
C THR A 108 0.75 23.15 16.47
N GLY A 109 0.16 22.62 17.54
CA GLY A 109 -1.16 21.96 17.52
C GLY A 109 -1.12 20.44 17.30
N THR A 110 0.05 19.84 17.07
CA THR A 110 0.17 18.37 16.96
C THR A 110 0.18 17.71 18.35
N SER A 111 -0.80 16.85 18.63
CA SER A 111 -0.92 16.11 19.89
C SER A 111 -0.22 14.73 19.83
N SER A 112 1.11 14.73 19.89
CA SER A 112 1.95 13.52 19.89
C SER A 112 2.91 13.49 21.08
N PHE A 113 3.36 12.30 21.47
CA PHE A 113 4.60 12.16 22.25
C PHE A 113 5.81 12.54 21.38
N VAL A 114 6.89 12.99 22.00
CA VAL A 114 8.14 13.36 21.31
C VAL A 114 9.26 12.44 21.77
N CYS A 115 9.99 11.85 20.85
CA CYS A 115 11.16 11.03 21.13
C CYS A 115 12.38 11.60 20.42
N ARG A 116 13.37 12.09 21.16
CA ARG A 116 14.65 12.59 20.62
C ARG A 116 15.86 11.75 21.03
N ARG A 117 15.67 10.84 21.98
CA ARG A 117 16.73 10.15 22.72
C ARG A 117 16.41 8.66 22.88
N VAL A 118 17.44 7.83 22.78
CA VAL A 118 17.42 6.39 23.05
C VAL A 118 17.79 6.16 24.52
N TYR A 119 17.05 5.30 25.22
CA TYR A 119 17.41 4.80 26.54
C TYR A 119 18.11 3.44 26.45
N ASP A 120 19.39 3.46 26.82
CA ASP A 120 20.18 2.27 27.11
C ASP A 120 19.88 1.82 28.55
N ILE A 121 19.23 0.67 28.69
CA ILE A 121 18.86 0.10 30.00
C ILE A 121 20.07 -0.55 30.70
N GLU A 122 21.04 -1.04 29.93
CA GLU A 122 22.20 -1.78 30.43
C GLU A 122 23.21 -0.80 31.05
N ASN A 123 23.64 0.20 30.27
CA ASN A 123 24.56 1.25 30.71
C ASN A 123 23.86 2.44 31.40
N LYS A 124 22.52 2.45 31.44
CA LYS A 124 21.69 3.41 32.21
C LYS A 124 21.91 4.87 31.81
N CYS A 125 22.02 5.10 30.51
CA CYS A 125 22.32 6.39 29.90
C CYS A 125 21.36 6.73 28.75
N LEU A 126 21.41 7.97 28.29
CA LEU A 126 20.62 8.45 27.15
C LEU A 126 21.56 8.89 26.03
N TRP A 127 21.31 8.37 24.82
CA TRP A 127 21.94 8.79 23.58
C TRP A 127 20.93 9.59 22.74
N TRP A 128 21.34 10.49 21.86
CA TRP A 128 20.40 11.09 20.90
C TRP A 128 20.20 10.16 19.71
N LEU A 129 19.04 10.25 19.04
CA LEU A 129 18.77 9.51 17.79
C LEU A 129 19.74 9.87 16.64
N THR A 130 20.62 10.85 16.84
CA THR A 130 21.62 11.34 15.89
C THR A 130 23.06 10.98 16.28
N ASP A 131 23.29 10.28 17.40
CA ASP A 131 24.63 10.01 17.93
C ASP A 131 25.17 8.70 17.31
N GLN A 132 26.08 8.85 16.34
CA GLN A 132 26.55 7.74 15.50
C GLN A 132 27.36 6.70 16.28
N ASP A 133 28.16 7.12 17.26
CA ASP A 133 29.18 6.28 17.91
C ASP A 133 28.61 5.02 18.60
N TYR A 134 27.45 5.16 19.26
CA TYR A 134 26.81 4.06 20.01
C TYR A 134 25.84 3.24 19.14
N ILE A 135 25.18 3.85 18.15
CA ILE A 135 24.01 3.25 17.50
C ILE A 135 24.38 2.44 16.23
N ASN A 136 25.61 2.52 15.71
CA ASN A 136 26.09 1.95 14.43
C ASN A 136 25.33 0.72 13.85
N GLU A 137 25.28 -0.44 14.53
CA GLU A 137 24.58 -1.64 14.01
C GLU A 137 23.04 -1.54 13.99
N LEU A 138 22.49 -0.64 14.80
CA LEU A 138 21.06 -0.37 14.98
C LEU A 138 20.62 0.94 14.31
N GLN A 139 21.55 1.66 13.64
CA GLN A 139 21.29 2.97 13.03
C GLN A 139 20.26 2.87 11.91
N GLU A 140 20.20 1.77 11.16
CA GLU A 140 19.16 1.55 10.13
C GLU A 140 17.75 1.59 10.75
N GLU A 141 17.56 1.11 11.98
CA GLU A 141 16.25 1.14 12.68
C GLU A 141 15.91 2.56 13.14
N VAL A 142 16.89 3.31 13.65
CA VAL A 142 16.69 4.70 14.08
C VAL A 142 16.46 5.64 12.89
N ASP A 143 17.21 5.49 11.81
CA ASP A 143 17.05 6.25 10.56
C ASP A 143 15.67 6.01 9.94
N GLN A 144 15.16 4.76 9.97
CA GLN A 144 13.80 4.45 9.52
C GLN A 144 12.72 5.17 10.35
N LEU A 145 12.91 5.30 11.68
CA LEU A 145 11.97 6.01 12.57
C LEU A 145 11.99 7.53 12.35
N LEU A 146 13.18 8.11 12.20
CA LEU A 146 13.37 9.52 11.84
C LEU A 146 12.76 9.82 10.45
N TYR A 147 13.01 8.95 9.46
CA TYR A 147 12.48 9.07 8.11
C TYR A 147 10.95 8.95 8.05
N LYS A 148 10.35 7.96 8.76
CA LYS A 148 8.88 7.83 8.88
C LYS A 148 8.28 9.11 9.47
N THR A 149 8.81 9.58 10.59
CA THR A 149 8.30 10.80 11.26
C THR A 149 8.40 12.03 10.37
N ARG A 150 9.56 12.26 9.75
CA ARG A 150 9.76 13.36 8.80
C ARG A 150 8.76 13.32 7.66
N SER A 151 8.50 12.14 7.11
CA SER A 151 7.58 11.93 5.98
C SER A 151 6.12 12.21 6.37
N GLU A 152 5.67 11.71 7.53
CA GLU A 152 4.34 12.00 8.05
C GLU A 152 4.14 13.51 8.29
N MET A 153 5.13 14.19 8.88
CA MET A 153 5.08 15.64 9.13
C MET A 153 5.03 16.47 7.84
N HIS A 154 5.77 16.09 6.79
CA HIS A 154 5.69 16.80 5.50
C HIS A 154 4.35 16.56 4.79
N GLY A 155 3.74 15.37 4.96
CA GLY A 155 2.38 15.10 4.46
C GLY A 155 1.30 15.98 5.10
N MET A 156 1.46 16.35 6.37
CA MET A 156 0.52 17.22 7.09
C MET A 156 0.62 18.71 6.73
N LEU A 157 1.70 19.15 6.07
CA LEU A 157 1.98 20.57 5.79
C LEU A 157 1.44 21.06 4.43
N GLN A 158 0.75 20.22 3.66
CA GLN A 158 0.20 20.59 2.35
C GLN A 158 -1.06 21.47 2.47
N PRO A 159 -1.08 22.71 1.94
CA PRO A 159 -2.20 23.65 2.07
C PRO A 159 -3.35 23.34 1.10
N GLY A 160 -3.96 22.16 1.22
CA GLY A 160 -5.09 21.71 0.38
C GLY A 160 -6.31 21.16 1.13
N GLY A 161 -6.15 20.72 2.38
CA GLY A 161 -7.25 20.17 3.19
C GLY A 161 -8.11 21.25 3.85
N ARG A 162 -9.28 21.54 3.29
CA ARG A 162 -10.29 22.39 3.95
C ARG A 162 -10.77 21.73 5.24
N SER A 163 -10.62 22.39 6.38
CA SER A 163 -11.23 21.96 7.65
C SER A 163 -12.75 21.81 7.51
N PRO A 164 -13.38 20.79 8.14
CA PRO A 164 -14.84 20.71 8.22
C PRO A 164 -15.39 21.92 8.96
N LYS A 165 -16.12 22.80 8.26
CA LYS A 165 -16.82 23.91 8.91
C LYS A 165 -18.03 23.38 9.69
N GLN A 166 -18.21 23.89 10.90
CA GLN A 166 -19.44 23.68 11.67
C GLN A 166 -20.66 24.28 10.96
N VAL A 167 -21.85 23.77 11.31
CA VAL A 167 -23.12 24.01 10.61
C VAL A 167 -24.09 24.82 11.49
N ASN A 168 -24.80 25.77 10.87
CA ASN A 168 -25.75 26.73 11.45
C ASN A 168 -25.09 27.86 12.30
N GLY A 169 -25.61 29.09 12.39
CA GLY A 169 -26.87 29.67 11.89
C GLY A 169 -26.72 31.06 11.19
N PRO A 170 -27.81 31.84 10.99
CA PRO A 170 -27.93 32.73 9.82
C PRO A 170 -27.93 34.26 10.04
N ASN A 171 -27.92 34.98 8.91
CA ASN A 171 -28.36 36.37 8.63
C ASN A 171 -27.50 37.58 9.10
N SER A 172 -27.02 38.35 8.10
CA SER A 172 -27.38 39.78 7.90
C SER A 172 -26.95 40.29 6.52
N LEU A 173 -27.63 41.33 6.01
CA LEU A 173 -27.37 41.96 4.70
C LEU A 173 -26.46 43.20 4.82
N SER A 174 -25.67 43.47 3.77
CA SER A 174 -25.35 44.83 3.31
C SER A 174 -25.07 44.83 1.79
N GLN A 175 -25.28 45.96 1.12
CA GLN A 175 -25.36 46.09 -0.35
C GLN A 175 -24.58 47.32 -0.89
N LEU A 176 -24.49 47.41 -2.24
CA LEU A 176 -23.98 48.52 -3.08
C LEU A 176 -22.44 48.56 -3.25
N LYS A 177 -21.78 48.75 -4.43
CA LYS A 177 -22.02 49.45 -5.75
C LYS A 177 -21.62 50.95 -5.77
N PRO A 178 -21.31 51.58 -6.95
CA PRO A 178 -20.60 51.10 -8.17
C PRO A 178 -19.70 52.20 -8.86
N GLY A 179 -19.20 51.94 -10.09
CA GLY A 179 -18.72 52.97 -11.08
C GLY A 179 -17.31 52.73 -11.66
N SER A 180 -16.93 53.13 -12.89
CA SER A 180 -17.67 53.77 -14.01
C SER A 180 -16.92 53.57 -15.36
N ASP A 181 -17.61 53.75 -16.51
CA ASP A 181 -17.17 53.37 -17.87
C ASP A 181 -16.59 54.48 -18.79
N HIS A 182 -15.91 54.07 -19.89
CA HIS A 182 -15.95 54.71 -21.24
C HIS A 182 -15.38 53.71 -22.31
N VAL A 183 -16.07 53.16 -23.34
CA VAL A 183 -16.73 53.75 -24.56
C VAL A 183 -15.67 54.28 -25.57
N GLN A 184 -15.56 53.92 -26.88
CA GLN A 184 -16.40 53.38 -28.00
C GLN A 184 -15.46 52.57 -29.00
N ASN A 185 -15.81 51.94 -30.15
CA ASN A 185 -16.97 51.21 -30.74
C ASN A 185 -16.63 50.74 -32.22
N SER A 186 -17.50 49.95 -32.89
CA SER A 186 -17.56 49.61 -34.35
C SER A 186 -16.65 48.48 -34.90
N GLY A 187 -17.03 47.59 -35.84
CA GLY A 187 -18.37 47.20 -36.36
C GLY A 187 -18.41 46.53 -37.77
N THR A 188 -18.97 45.30 -37.90
CA THR A 188 -19.52 44.62 -39.14
C THR A 188 -18.58 44.33 -40.35
N SER A 189 -18.78 43.37 -41.28
CA SER A 189 -19.65 42.16 -41.45
C SER A 189 -19.19 41.25 -42.65
N PHE A 190 -19.74 40.03 -42.82
CA PHE A 190 -19.51 39.08 -43.95
C PHE A 190 -20.10 39.54 -45.31
N PRO A 191 -19.65 39.02 -46.51
CA PRO A 191 -20.13 37.74 -47.14
C PRO A 191 -19.07 37.06 -48.09
N SER A 192 -19.38 36.19 -49.07
CA SER A 192 -19.89 34.78 -49.06
C SER A 192 -19.81 34.09 -50.46
N GLN A 193 -19.67 32.75 -50.56
CA GLN A 193 -19.83 31.88 -51.78
C GLN A 193 -18.73 32.03 -52.91
N VAL A 194 -18.48 31.14 -53.92
CA VAL A 194 -19.35 30.29 -54.79
C VAL A 194 -18.63 29.02 -55.40
N LYS A 195 -19.15 27.80 -55.12
CA LYS A 195 -19.52 26.63 -56.02
C LYS A 195 -18.55 25.91 -57.04
N GLY A 196 -18.50 24.55 -56.94
CA GLY A 196 -18.34 23.57 -58.06
C GLY A 196 -17.16 22.56 -57.96
N LYS A 197 -17.16 21.30 -58.47
CA LYS A 197 -18.14 20.42 -59.18
C LYS A 197 -17.77 18.91 -58.99
N LYS A 198 -18.66 17.96 -59.34
CA LYS A 198 -18.66 16.49 -58.99
C LYS A 198 -18.26 15.52 -60.13
N ARG A 199 -17.61 14.37 -59.80
CA ARG A 199 -17.69 12.96 -60.36
C ARG A 199 -16.34 12.20 -60.22
N GLU A 200 -16.19 10.87 -60.36
CA GLU A 200 -16.96 9.66 -59.95
C GLU A 200 -16.05 8.40 -60.07
N ARG A 201 -16.56 7.19 -59.75
CA ARG A 201 -15.92 5.85 -59.77
C ARG A 201 -14.97 5.52 -60.94
N GLY A 202 -13.97 4.68 -60.64
CA GLY A 202 -13.27 3.79 -61.58
C GLY A 202 -12.58 2.65 -60.82
N ASP A 203 -12.71 1.40 -61.28
CA ASP A 203 -12.22 0.16 -60.66
C ASP A 203 -11.62 -0.75 -61.74
N HIS A 204 -10.43 -1.33 -61.52
CA HIS A 204 -9.83 -2.34 -62.40
C HIS A 204 -8.76 -3.21 -61.72
N THR A 205 -8.96 -4.53 -61.84
CA THR A 205 -8.12 -5.64 -61.36
C THR A 205 -6.95 -5.98 -62.28
N ALA A 206 -5.78 -6.37 -61.73
CA ALA A 206 -4.82 -7.30 -62.38
C ALA A 206 -3.77 -7.91 -61.41
N ASP A 207 -3.80 -9.23 -61.25
CA ASP A 207 -2.70 -10.14 -60.84
C ASP A 207 -2.25 -10.90 -62.14
N PRO A 208 -1.30 -11.88 -62.21
CA PRO A 208 -0.62 -12.68 -61.16
C PRO A 208 0.91 -12.92 -61.39
N VAL A 209 1.48 -13.98 -60.77
CA VAL A 209 2.76 -14.71 -61.12
C VAL A 209 4.05 -14.10 -60.50
N LYS A 210 4.97 -14.80 -59.80
CA LYS A 210 5.24 -16.25 -59.56
C LYS A 210 5.93 -16.55 -58.20
N ARG A 211 5.36 -17.46 -57.42
CA ARG A 211 5.99 -18.58 -56.65
C ARG A 211 7.54 -18.62 -56.52
N ASP A 212 8.06 -18.71 -55.28
CA ASP A 212 8.72 -19.95 -54.81
C ASP A 212 8.78 -20.19 -53.27
N ARG A 213 8.92 -21.49 -52.93
CA ARG A 213 9.22 -22.22 -51.66
C ARG A 213 9.36 -21.50 -50.30
N SER A 214 8.30 -21.65 -49.49
CA SER A 214 8.28 -22.42 -48.22
C SER A 214 9.51 -22.45 -47.26
N SER A 215 9.31 -21.95 -46.04
CA SER A 215 9.93 -22.48 -44.80
C SER A 215 8.84 -22.71 -43.73
N ARG A 216 9.07 -23.70 -42.85
CA ARG A 216 8.04 -24.31 -41.98
C ARG A 216 7.66 -23.43 -40.78
N THR A 217 6.34 -23.38 -40.49
CA THR A 217 5.71 -23.23 -39.16
C THR A 217 6.54 -22.67 -38.01
N GLU A 218 6.33 -21.40 -37.67
CA GLU A 218 6.44 -20.93 -36.29
C GLU A 218 5.05 -20.99 -35.63
N ASP A 219 4.76 -22.06 -34.88
CA ASP A 219 3.44 -22.31 -34.25
C ASP A 219 3.28 -21.56 -32.91
N GLY A 220 3.92 -20.39 -32.77
CA GLY A 220 4.01 -19.61 -31.53
C GLY A 220 2.71 -18.89 -31.16
N ASP A 221 2.29 -17.92 -31.97
CA ASP A 221 1.05 -17.15 -31.74
C ASP A 221 -0.18 -18.04 -31.63
N SER A 222 -0.27 -19.05 -32.51
CA SER A 222 -1.33 -20.07 -32.55
C SER A 222 -1.56 -20.75 -31.20
N ALA A 223 -0.50 -20.99 -30.42
CA ALA A 223 -0.59 -21.54 -29.08
C ALA A 223 -1.01 -20.49 -28.04
N GLN A 224 -0.50 -19.26 -28.13
CA GLN A 224 -0.80 -18.18 -27.17
C GLN A 224 -2.28 -17.77 -27.21
N TYR A 225 -2.85 -17.52 -28.39
CA TYR A 225 -4.27 -17.18 -28.52
C TYR A 225 -5.21 -18.32 -28.08
N LYS A 226 -4.80 -19.59 -28.23
CA LYS A 226 -5.56 -20.75 -27.71
C LYS A 226 -5.49 -20.85 -26.19
N ALA A 227 -4.33 -20.59 -25.59
CA ALA A 227 -4.19 -20.57 -24.13
C ALA A 227 -5.01 -19.42 -23.51
N GLU A 228 -4.92 -18.21 -24.07
CA GLU A 228 -5.65 -17.04 -23.57
C GLU A 228 -7.18 -17.20 -23.71
N SER A 229 -7.66 -17.80 -24.81
CA SER A 229 -9.10 -18.07 -24.99
C SER A 229 -9.61 -19.19 -24.08
N SER A 230 -8.80 -20.23 -23.79
CA SER A 230 -9.14 -21.22 -22.76
C SER A 230 -9.25 -20.55 -21.38
N LEU A 231 -8.23 -19.78 -20.97
CA LEU A 231 -8.21 -19.07 -19.69
C LEU A 231 -9.43 -18.14 -19.53
N LYS A 232 -9.79 -17.38 -20.56
CA LYS A 232 -10.99 -16.53 -20.55
C LYS A 232 -12.28 -17.34 -20.42
N SER A 233 -12.36 -18.53 -21.02
CA SER A 233 -13.52 -19.42 -20.86
C SER A 233 -13.62 -20.04 -19.46
N ASP A 234 -12.48 -20.39 -18.86
CA ASP A 234 -12.41 -20.90 -17.49
C ASP A 234 -12.78 -19.84 -16.46
N ILE A 235 -12.30 -18.60 -16.64
CA ILE A 235 -12.68 -17.44 -15.81
C ILE A 235 -14.17 -17.12 -15.96
N ALA A 236 -14.71 -17.12 -17.18
CA ALA A 236 -16.13 -16.85 -17.43
C ALA A 236 -17.07 -17.90 -16.78
N ARG A 237 -16.59 -19.13 -16.59
CA ARG A 237 -17.32 -20.21 -15.90
C ARG A 237 -17.41 -20.02 -14.38
N ILE A 238 -16.53 -19.21 -13.79
CA ILE A 238 -16.42 -19.01 -12.32
C ILE A 238 -16.72 -17.57 -11.87
N THR A 239 -17.13 -16.68 -12.78
CA THR A 239 -17.36 -15.26 -12.48
C THR A 239 -18.71 -14.73 -12.95
N GLU A 240 -19.27 -13.78 -12.19
CA GLU A 240 -20.43 -12.96 -12.57
C GLU A 240 -20.03 -11.49 -12.34
N LYS A 241 -20.35 -10.60 -13.28
CA LYS A 241 -19.95 -9.17 -13.25
C LYS A 241 -18.42 -8.96 -13.10
N GLY A 242 -17.62 -9.99 -13.42
CA GLY A 242 -16.17 -10.02 -13.30
C GLY A 242 -15.64 -10.55 -11.95
N GLY A 243 -16.46 -10.66 -10.91
CA GLY A 243 -16.07 -11.20 -9.61
C GLY A 243 -16.41 -12.69 -9.45
N VAL A 244 -15.72 -13.40 -8.55
CA VAL A 244 -15.95 -14.83 -8.32
C VAL A 244 -17.32 -15.07 -7.67
N VAL A 245 -18.04 -16.09 -8.15
CA VAL A 245 -19.43 -16.37 -7.72
C VAL A 245 -19.55 -17.17 -6.43
N ASP A 246 -18.67 -18.15 -6.19
CA ASP A 246 -18.75 -19.08 -5.06
C ASP A 246 -17.36 -19.61 -4.64
N LEU A 247 -17.32 -20.52 -3.67
CA LEU A 247 -16.07 -21.04 -3.10
C LEU A 247 -15.34 -22.02 -4.04
N GLU A 248 -16.06 -22.77 -4.90
CA GLU A 248 -15.46 -23.65 -5.90
C GLU A 248 -14.78 -22.83 -7.01
N GLY A 249 -15.40 -21.71 -7.40
CA GLY A 249 -14.81 -20.72 -8.29
C GLY A 249 -13.50 -20.14 -7.74
N VAL A 250 -13.38 -19.94 -6.43
CA VAL A 250 -12.11 -19.47 -5.82
C VAL A 250 -11.02 -20.54 -5.90
N GLU A 251 -11.38 -21.82 -5.69
CA GLU A 251 -10.42 -22.93 -5.82
C GLU A 251 -9.91 -23.06 -7.26
N ARG A 252 -10.80 -22.92 -8.26
CA ARG A 252 -10.40 -22.85 -9.68
C ARG A 252 -9.55 -21.62 -10.00
N LEU A 253 -9.90 -20.45 -9.48
CA LEU A 253 -9.11 -19.24 -9.67
C LEU A 253 -7.67 -19.41 -9.17
N VAL A 254 -7.51 -19.97 -7.96
CA VAL A 254 -6.20 -20.23 -7.38
C VAL A 254 -5.42 -21.28 -8.18
N GLN A 255 -6.07 -22.33 -8.68
CA GLN A 255 -5.43 -23.32 -9.56
C GLN A 255 -4.89 -22.68 -10.85
N LEU A 256 -5.69 -21.84 -11.52
CA LEU A 256 -5.28 -21.10 -12.73
C LEU A 256 -4.07 -20.18 -12.44
N MET A 257 -4.08 -19.51 -11.29
CA MET A 257 -2.96 -18.66 -10.86
C MET A 257 -1.68 -19.45 -10.54
N GLN A 258 -1.81 -20.65 -9.98
CA GLN A 258 -0.67 -21.49 -9.58
C GLN A 258 -0.06 -22.31 -10.75
N SER A 259 -0.75 -22.43 -11.89
CA SER A 259 -0.23 -23.08 -13.11
C SER A 259 1.09 -22.48 -13.63
N ASP A 260 1.37 -21.23 -13.28
CA ASP A 260 2.61 -20.46 -13.51
C ASP A 260 3.89 -21.18 -13.01
N ARG A 261 3.74 -22.21 -12.15
CA ARG A 261 4.84 -22.96 -11.52
C ARG A 261 5.30 -24.22 -12.28
N ALA A 262 4.57 -24.69 -13.30
CA ALA A 262 4.80 -26.01 -13.91
C ALA A 262 5.38 -25.96 -15.34
N GLU A 263 4.62 -25.44 -16.33
CA GLU A 263 4.93 -25.70 -17.75
C GLU A 263 5.05 -24.48 -18.68
N ARG A 264 4.75 -23.27 -18.19
CA ARG A 264 5.08 -22.00 -18.86
C ARG A 264 4.84 -20.84 -17.90
N LYS A 265 5.73 -19.85 -17.92
CA LYS A 265 5.53 -18.59 -17.19
C LYS A 265 4.36 -17.85 -17.83
N MET A 266 3.34 -17.52 -17.04
CA MET A 266 2.14 -16.86 -17.49
C MET A 266 2.42 -15.39 -17.87
N ASP A 267 1.82 -14.94 -18.97
CA ASP A 267 2.01 -13.60 -19.52
C ASP A 267 1.32 -12.50 -18.68
N LEU A 268 1.66 -11.24 -18.96
CA LEU A 268 1.16 -10.09 -18.20
C LEU A 268 -0.35 -9.86 -18.38
N THR A 269 -0.93 -10.18 -19.55
CA THR A 269 -2.37 -10.02 -19.84
C THR A 269 -3.20 -11.09 -19.12
N SER A 270 -2.72 -12.33 -19.09
CA SER A 270 -3.32 -13.41 -18.30
C SER A 270 -3.26 -13.11 -16.79
N ARG A 271 -2.11 -12.64 -16.30
CA ARG A 271 -1.94 -12.18 -14.90
C ARG A 271 -2.86 -10.99 -14.58
N LEU A 272 -2.97 -9.99 -15.48
CA LEU A 272 -3.87 -8.84 -15.37
C LEU A 272 -5.33 -9.28 -15.23
N THR A 273 -5.76 -10.22 -16.07
CA THR A 273 -7.14 -10.73 -16.08
C THR A 273 -7.46 -11.41 -14.73
N LEU A 274 -6.59 -12.29 -14.25
CA LEU A 274 -6.76 -12.99 -12.97
C LEU A 274 -6.73 -12.03 -11.76
N ALA A 275 -5.85 -11.04 -11.76
CA ALA A 275 -5.84 -9.98 -10.74
C ALA A 275 -7.12 -9.12 -10.78
N GLY A 276 -7.64 -8.84 -11.99
CA GLY A 276 -8.91 -8.15 -12.20
C GLY A 276 -10.10 -8.87 -11.59
N VAL A 277 -10.15 -10.20 -11.65
CA VAL A 277 -11.19 -11.00 -11.02
C VAL A 277 -11.20 -10.85 -9.50
N ILE A 278 -10.03 -10.82 -8.86
CA ILE A 278 -9.92 -10.58 -7.41
C ILE A 278 -10.38 -9.16 -7.07
N ALA A 279 -9.93 -8.15 -7.84
CA ALA A 279 -10.32 -6.76 -7.64
C ALA A 279 -11.84 -6.51 -7.84
N ALA A 280 -12.49 -7.29 -8.71
CA ALA A 280 -13.93 -7.23 -8.97
C ALA A 280 -14.77 -8.12 -8.02
N THR A 281 -14.15 -8.98 -7.21
CA THR A 281 -14.89 -9.83 -6.27
C THR A 281 -15.36 -9.03 -5.06
N GLU A 282 -16.67 -9.04 -4.80
CA GLU A 282 -17.29 -8.33 -3.66
C GLU A 282 -17.65 -9.26 -2.50
N LYS A 283 -17.75 -10.57 -2.74
CA LYS A 283 -18.09 -11.58 -1.73
C LYS A 283 -16.93 -11.80 -0.77
N VAL A 284 -17.07 -11.28 0.46
CA VAL A 284 -16.04 -11.36 1.53
C VAL A 284 -15.63 -12.81 1.83
N GLU A 285 -16.56 -13.76 1.78
CA GLU A 285 -16.28 -15.19 1.97
C GLU A 285 -15.35 -15.75 0.88
N CYS A 286 -15.57 -15.37 -0.38
CA CYS A 286 -14.72 -15.75 -1.50
C CYS A 286 -13.31 -15.12 -1.38
N LEU A 287 -13.24 -13.85 -1.00
CA LEU A 287 -11.98 -13.15 -0.75
C LEU A 287 -11.21 -13.76 0.45
N GLN A 288 -11.91 -14.19 1.50
CA GLN A 288 -11.31 -14.93 2.62
C GLN A 288 -10.80 -16.30 2.19
N ARG A 289 -11.60 -17.06 1.43
CA ARG A 289 -11.23 -18.39 0.89
C ARG A 289 -9.98 -18.31 0.01
N PHE A 290 -9.86 -17.25 -0.80
CA PHE A 290 -8.68 -17.02 -1.64
C PHE A 290 -7.38 -16.93 -0.83
N VAL A 291 -7.42 -16.21 0.30
CA VAL A 291 -6.24 -16.09 1.17
C VAL A 291 -5.95 -17.39 1.92
N GLN A 292 -6.99 -18.13 2.37
CA GLN A 292 -6.81 -19.46 2.97
C GLN A 292 -6.10 -20.43 2.02
N LEU A 293 -6.43 -20.39 0.73
CA LEU A 293 -5.89 -21.26 -0.33
C LEU A 293 -4.51 -20.82 -0.85
N ARG A 294 -3.72 -20.08 -0.06
CA ARG A 294 -2.37 -19.58 -0.44
C ARG A 294 -2.37 -18.69 -1.70
N GLY A 295 -3.46 -17.97 -1.99
CA GLY A 295 -3.51 -17.03 -3.13
C GLY A 295 -2.60 -15.79 -2.98
N LEU A 296 -2.43 -15.27 -1.75
CA LEU A 296 -1.57 -14.11 -1.49
C LEU A 296 -0.09 -14.29 -1.93
N PRO A 297 0.60 -15.41 -1.63
CA PRO A 297 1.93 -15.70 -2.15
C PRO A 297 2.10 -15.54 -3.66
N VAL A 298 1.07 -15.84 -4.47
CA VAL A 298 1.16 -15.69 -5.94
C VAL A 298 1.14 -14.21 -6.36
N LEU A 299 0.37 -13.37 -5.65
CA LEU A 299 0.36 -11.92 -5.86
C LEU A 299 1.69 -11.26 -5.43
N ASP A 300 2.31 -11.71 -4.33
CA ASP A 300 3.67 -11.28 -3.92
C ASP A 300 4.68 -11.74 -4.99
N GLU A 301 4.62 -12.99 -5.45
CA GLU A 301 5.49 -13.52 -6.51
C GLU A 301 5.41 -12.67 -7.80
N TRP A 302 4.22 -12.27 -8.23
CA TRP A 302 4.03 -11.40 -9.41
C TRP A 302 4.55 -9.96 -9.20
N LEU A 303 4.41 -9.37 -8.00
CA LEU A 303 5.06 -8.10 -7.66
C LEU A 303 6.58 -8.20 -7.74
N GLN A 304 7.16 -9.25 -7.15
CA GLN A 304 8.59 -9.48 -7.15
C GLN A 304 9.13 -9.70 -8.57
N ASP A 305 8.35 -10.35 -9.44
CA ASP A 305 8.68 -10.57 -10.85
C ASP A 305 8.82 -9.26 -11.64
N ILE A 306 7.92 -8.29 -11.39
CA ILE A 306 7.96 -6.96 -12.02
C ILE A 306 9.09 -6.11 -11.44
N HIS A 307 9.24 -6.03 -10.12
CA HIS A 307 10.33 -5.28 -9.48
C HIS A 307 11.74 -5.77 -9.88
N LYS A 308 11.87 -7.01 -10.36
CA LYS A 308 13.12 -7.60 -10.85
C LYS A 308 13.31 -7.48 -12.37
N GLY A 309 12.41 -6.82 -13.09
CA GLY A 309 12.44 -6.74 -14.56
C GLY A 309 12.31 -8.10 -15.24
N LYS A 310 11.73 -9.10 -14.58
CA LYS A 310 11.65 -10.49 -15.04
C LYS A 310 10.39 -10.76 -15.88
N VAL A 311 9.58 -9.74 -16.15
CA VAL A 311 8.38 -9.77 -17.01
C VAL A 311 8.64 -8.87 -18.21
N GLY A 312 8.77 -9.46 -19.39
CA GLY A 312 9.22 -8.79 -20.61
C GLY A 312 10.71 -9.03 -20.87
N SER A 313 11.03 -9.81 -21.92
CA SER A 313 12.40 -9.91 -22.44
C SER A 313 12.75 -8.64 -23.22
N GLY A 314 14.03 -8.25 -23.20
CA GLY A 314 14.49 -6.89 -23.49
C GLY A 314 13.92 -6.19 -24.72
N ASN A 315 13.07 -5.18 -24.47
CA ASN A 315 13.14 -3.85 -25.08
C ASN A 315 12.18 -2.87 -24.38
N SER A 316 12.64 -1.66 -24.06
CA SER A 316 11.82 -0.62 -23.43
C SER A 316 10.91 0.07 -24.45
N SER A 317 9.80 -0.57 -24.80
CA SER A 317 8.68 0.08 -25.50
C SER A 317 7.79 0.82 -24.49
N LYS A 318 7.31 2.01 -24.85
CA LYS A 318 6.41 2.83 -24.01
C LYS A 318 5.11 2.11 -23.64
N ASP A 319 4.67 1.17 -24.47
CA ASP A 319 3.47 0.37 -24.20
C ASP A 319 3.71 -0.74 -23.16
N CYS A 320 4.96 -1.16 -22.96
CA CYS A 320 5.36 -2.07 -21.88
C CYS A 320 5.22 -1.37 -20.53
N ASP A 321 5.81 -0.17 -20.40
CA ASP A 321 5.72 0.63 -19.16
C ASP A 321 4.26 0.88 -18.75
N LYS A 322 3.41 1.24 -19.73
CA LYS A 322 1.97 1.48 -19.51
C LYS A 322 1.19 0.23 -19.10
N SER A 323 1.46 -0.92 -19.72
CA SER A 323 0.77 -2.18 -19.36
C SER A 323 1.24 -2.73 -18.01
N VAL A 324 2.49 -2.48 -17.62
CA VAL A 324 3.01 -2.74 -16.27
C VAL A 324 2.36 -1.81 -15.24
N GLU A 325 2.16 -0.52 -15.54
CA GLU A 325 1.43 0.42 -14.67
C GLU A 325 -0.04 0.00 -14.49
N GLU A 326 -0.74 -0.35 -15.57
CA GLU A 326 -2.12 -0.83 -15.52
C GLU A 326 -2.24 -2.12 -14.69
N PHE A 327 -1.32 -3.07 -14.87
CA PHE A 327 -1.24 -4.26 -14.03
C PHE A 327 -1.00 -3.93 -12.55
N LEU A 328 -0.06 -3.03 -12.24
CA LEU A 328 0.22 -2.64 -10.86
C LEU A 328 -1.03 -2.01 -10.21
N LEU A 329 -1.76 -1.16 -10.93
CA LEU A 329 -3.01 -0.55 -10.45
C LEU A 329 -4.11 -1.59 -10.21
N VAL A 330 -4.28 -2.58 -11.08
CA VAL A 330 -5.24 -3.68 -10.89
C VAL A 330 -4.83 -4.58 -9.72
N LEU A 331 -3.55 -4.91 -9.59
CA LEU A 331 -3.04 -5.74 -8.50
C LEU A 331 -3.16 -5.05 -7.13
N LEU A 332 -2.93 -3.74 -7.06
CA LEU A 332 -3.15 -2.95 -5.85
C LEU A 332 -4.63 -2.92 -5.44
N ARG A 333 -5.57 -2.81 -6.40
CA ARG A 333 -7.02 -2.95 -6.14
C ARG A 333 -7.39 -4.34 -5.64
N ALA A 334 -6.76 -5.39 -6.20
CA ALA A 334 -6.96 -6.76 -5.73
C ALA A 334 -6.47 -6.93 -4.28
N LEU A 335 -5.31 -6.39 -3.93
CA LEU A 335 -4.74 -6.44 -2.59
C LEU A 335 -5.56 -5.63 -1.56
N ASP A 336 -6.13 -4.48 -1.94
CA ASP A 336 -7.01 -3.67 -1.09
C ASP A 336 -8.35 -4.35 -0.77
N LYS A 337 -8.88 -5.15 -1.72
CA LYS A 337 -10.09 -5.97 -1.54
C LYS A 337 -9.90 -7.13 -0.57
N LEU A 338 -8.71 -7.74 -0.52
CA LEU A 338 -8.49 -8.95 0.27
C LEU A 338 -8.57 -8.64 1.78
N PRO A 339 -9.31 -9.44 2.57
CA PRO A 339 -9.42 -9.21 3.99
C PRO A 339 -8.05 -9.37 4.65
N VAL A 340 -7.49 -8.25 5.14
CA VAL A 340 -6.24 -8.21 5.92
C VAL A 340 -6.51 -8.75 7.34
N ASN A 341 -6.92 -10.00 7.38
CA ASN A 341 -7.39 -10.72 8.55
C ASN A 341 -6.47 -11.92 8.80
N LEU A 342 -5.80 -11.90 9.95
CA LEU A 342 -4.92 -12.99 10.42
C LEU A 342 -5.61 -14.36 10.44
N HIS A 343 -6.94 -14.42 10.48
CA HIS A 343 -7.70 -15.66 10.33
C HIS A 343 -7.39 -16.44 9.04
N ALA A 344 -7.04 -15.76 7.94
CA ALA A 344 -6.66 -16.46 6.70
C ALA A 344 -5.21 -16.97 6.72
N PHE A 345 -4.32 -16.38 7.54
CA PHE A 345 -3.01 -16.97 7.85
C PHE A 345 -3.16 -18.25 8.70
N LYS A 346 -4.17 -18.32 9.59
CA LYS A 346 -4.42 -19.49 10.46
C LYS A 346 -4.68 -20.77 9.65
N CYS A 347 -5.58 -20.72 8.67
CA CYS A 347 -5.92 -21.90 7.86
C CYS A 347 -4.72 -22.39 7.03
N ALA A 348 -3.88 -21.47 6.55
CA ALA A 348 -2.80 -21.80 5.63
C ALA A 348 -1.64 -22.57 6.27
N ILE A 349 -1.33 -22.33 7.56
CA ILE A 349 -0.22 -23.02 8.26
C ILE A 349 -0.64 -24.42 8.76
N LEU A 350 -1.94 -24.68 8.90
CA LEU A 350 -2.48 -25.95 9.42
C LEU A 350 -2.69 -27.04 8.35
N ALA A 351 -2.21 -26.83 7.12
CA ALA A 351 -2.33 -27.79 6.01
C ALA A 351 -1.03 -28.60 5.73
N ASP A 352 0.08 -28.22 6.37
CA ASP A 352 1.43 -28.78 6.14
C ASP A 352 2.05 -29.38 7.42
N LEU A 353 1.23 -30.00 8.28
CA LEU A 353 1.59 -30.66 9.55
C LEU A 353 0.77 -31.94 9.81
#